data_AF-A0A6I2ITY6-F1
#
_entry.id   AF-A0A6I2ITY6-F1
#
_cell.length_a   1.000
_cell.length_b   1.000
_cell.length_c   1.000
_cell.angle_alpha   90.00
_cell.angle_beta   90.00
_cell.angle_gamma   90.00
#
_symmetry.space_group_name_H-M   'P 1'
#
loop_
_entity.id
_entity.type
_entity.pdbx_description
1 polymer ?
#
loop_
_entity_poly.entity_id
_entity_poly.type
_entity_poly.pdbx_seq_one_letter_code
_entity_poly.pdbx_strand_id
1 'polypeptide(L)' 'RQTFVEWAAKTVNSSYWAKLYYQGQREKGKSHQSAIRALAFKWIRIIYRCWKTRTQYDEAKYLLALEARHSPLLKP' A
#
# COMPACT_ATOMS: atom_id res chain seq x y z
N ARG A 1 9.29 5.93 17.61
CA ARG A 1 9.40 5.33 16.25
C ARG A 1 8.33 4.25 16.16
N GLN A 2 7.46 4.24 15.14
CA GLN A 2 6.34 3.29 15.06
C GLN A 2 6.72 2.10 14.17
N THR A 3 6.89 0.91 14.75
CA THR A 3 7.40 -0.30 14.06
C THR A 3 6.64 -0.62 12.77
N PHE A 4 5.32 -0.45 12.77
CA PHE A 4 4.50 -0.74 11.59
C PHE A 4 4.71 0.25 10.43
N VAL A 5 4.98 1.52 10.74
CA VAL A 5 5.31 2.54 9.74
C VAL A 5 6.66 2.24 9.10
N GLU A 6 7.62 1.74 9.88
CA GLU A 6 8.94 1.34 9.38
C GLU A 6 8.88 0.10 8.49
N TRP A 7 8.09 -0.91 8.91
CA TRP A 7 7.81 -2.07 8.08
C TRP A 7 7.14 -1.65 6.75
N ALA A 8 6.13 -0.77 6.81
CA ALA A 8 5.50 -0.24 5.60
C ALA A 8 6.50 0.51 4.71
N ALA A 9 7.47 1.25 5.28
CA ALA A 9 8.53 1.89 4.50
C ALA A 9 9.38 0.86 3.73
N LYS A 10 9.69 -0.30 4.32
CA LYS A 10 10.44 -1.37 3.65
C LYS A 10 9.66 -1.98 2.48
N THR A 11 8.33 -2.05 2.58
CA THR A 11 7.49 -2.59 1.49
C THR A 11 7.55 -1.78 0.20
N VAL A 12 7.96 -0.51 0.25
CA VAL A 12 8.14 0.35 -0.93
C VAL A 12 9.14 -0.26 -1.93
N ASN A 13 10.11 -1.03 -1.45
CA ASN A 13 11.12 -1.66 -2.30
C ASN A 13 10.72 -3.07 -2.76
N SER A 14 9.80 -3.74 -2.06
CA SER A 14 9.46 -5.15 -2.31
C SER A 14 8.09 -5.35 -2.94
N SER A 15 7.18 -4.37 -2.86
CA SER A 15 5.81 -4.46 -3.38
C SER A 15 5.56 -3.37 -4.42
N TYR A 16 5.04 -3.79 -5.57
CA TYR A 16 4.82 -2.92 -6.73
C TYR A 16 3.79 -1.83 -6.42
N TRP A 17 2.61 -2.20 -5.89
CA TRP A 17 1.58 -1.21 -5.59
C TRP A 17 2.02 -0.25 -4.47
N ALA A 18 2.81 -0.75 -3.50
CA ALA A 18 3.31 0.05 -2.40
C ALA A 18 4.26 1.15 -2.90
N LYS A 19 5.12 0.80 -3.87
CA LYS A 19 6.00 1.75 -4.56
C LYS A 19 5.20 2.81 -5.30
N LEU A 20 4.25 2.41 -6.15
CA LEU A 20 3.40 3.33 -6.91
C LEU A 20 2.61 4.27 -5.98
N TYR A 21 2.01 3.71 -4.93
CA TYR A 21 1.26 4.50 -3.95
C TYR A 21 2.17 5.52 -3.24
N TYR A 22 3.37 5.11 -2.84
CA TYR A 22 4.35 6.01 -2.22
C TYR A 22 4.76 7.14 -3.19
N GLN A 23 5.12 6.81 -4.43
CA GLN A 23 5.51 7.77 -5.46
C GLN A 23 4.38 8.77 -5.75
N GLY A 24 3.16 8.29 -5.97
CA GLY A 24 2.01 9.17 -6.21
C GLY A 24 1.69 10.11 -5.02
N GLN A 25 2.02 9.72 -3.78
CA GLN A 25 1.90 10.63 -2.64
C GLN A 25 3.03 11.67 -2.61
N ARG A 26 4.24 11.31 -3.03
CA ARG A 26 5.38 12.23 -3.16
C ARG A 26 5.16 13.26 -4.26
N GLU A 27 4.61 12.84 -5.40
CA GLU A 27 4.24 13.70 -6.53
C GLU A 27 3.16 14.72 -6.14
N LYS A 28 2.23 14.33 -5.27
CA LYS A 28 1.25 15.25 -4.65
C LYS A 28 1.86 16.23 -3.63
N GLY A 29 3.18 16.29 -3.51
CA GLY A 29 3.90 17.19 -2.60
C GLY A 29 3.96 16.73 -1.14
N LYS A 30 3.49 15.51 -0.79
CA LYS A 30 3.53 15.07 0.61
C LYS A 30 4.95 14.75 1.06
N SER A 31 5.29 15.11 2.30
CA SER A 31 6.57 14.72 2.91
C SER A 31 6.73 13.19 2.98
N HIS A 32 7.98 12.72 3.00
CA HIS A 32 8.30 11.29 3.08
C HIS A 32 7.58 10.59 4.24
N GLN A 33 7.65 11.19 5.43
CA GLN A 33 6.98 10.67 6.63
C GLN A 33 5.46 10.57 6.47
N SER A 34 4.84 11.56 5.80
CA SER A 34 3.40 11.55 5.55
C SER A 34 3.01 10.51 4.51
N ALA A 35 3.82 10.31 3.47
CA ALA A 35 3.62 9.28 2.46
C ALA A 35 3.71 7.87 3.06
N ILE A 36 4.72 7.60 3.90
CA ILE A 36 4.84 6.29 4.58
C ILE A 36 3.68 6.06 5.55
N ARG A 37 3.29 7.06 6.35
CA ARG A 37 2.12 6.91 7.25
C ARG A 37 0.84 6.60 6.48
N ALA A 38 0.62 7.24 5.33
CA ALA A 38 -0.49 6.93 4.45
C ALA A 38 -0.41 5.51 3.86
N LEU A 39 0.80 5.04 3.53
CA LEU A 39 1.04 3.68 3.04
C LEU A 39 0.75 2.65 4.14
N ALA A 40 1.25 2.88 5.36
CA ALA A 40 0.98 2.04 6.52
C ALA A 40 -0.54 1.92 6.78
N PHE A 41 -1.27 3.04 6.76
CA PHE A 41 -2.73 3.02 6.89
C PHE A 41 -3.44 2.15 5.84
N LYS A 42 -2.89 2.07 4.62
CA LYS A 42 -3.43 1.20 3.57
C LYS A 42 -3.09 -0.27 3.85
N TRP A 43 -1.86 -0.55 4.25
CA TRP A 43 -1.42 -1.89 4.63
C TRP A 43 -2.19 -2.49 5.80
N ILE A 44 -2.46 -1.72 6.87
CA ILE A 44 -3.17 -2.28 8.04
C ILE A 44 -4.57 -2.75 7.64
N ARG A 45 -5.23 -2.07 6.71
CA ARG A 45 -6.55 -2.48 6.20
C ARG A 45 -6.45 -3.77 5.38
N ILE A 46 -5.41 -3.93 4.56
CA ILE A 46 -5.17 -5.14 3.77
C ILE A 46 -4.90 -6.33 4.71
N ILE A 47 -3.93 -6.18 5.62
CA ILE A 47 -3.56 -7.22 6.59
C ILE A 47 -4.76 -7.59 7.47
N TYR A 48 -5.51 -6.59 7.95
CA TYR A 48 -6.71 -6.83 8.74
C TYR A 48 -7.74 -7.66 7.97
N ARG A 49 -7.96 -7.38 6.68
CA ARG A 49 -8.86 -8.20 5.85
C ARG A 49 -8.33 -9.62 5.71
N CYS A 50 -7.07 -9.81 5.34
CA CYS A 50 -6.41 -11.12 5.25
C CYS A 50 -6.53 -11.92 6.56
N TRP A 51 -6.32 -11.26 7.70
CA TRP A 51 -6.45 -11.88 9.02
C TRP A 51 -7.89 -12.32 9.30
N LYS A 52 -8.88 -11.46 9.04
CA LYS A 52 -10.30 -11.76 9.25
C LYS A 52 -10.80 -12.89 8.35
N THR A 53 -10.30 -12.98 7.12
CA THR A 53 -10.67 -14.05 6.16
C THR A 53 -9.78 -15.29 6.27
N ARG A 54 -8.77 -15.28 7.16
CA ARG A 54 -7.75 -16.36 7.28
C ARG A 54 -7.05 -16.67 5.95
N THR A 55 -6.91 -15.68 5.07
CA THR A 55 -6.25 -15.83 3.77
C THR A 55 -4.90 -15.16 3.77
N GLN A 56 -3.90 -15.78 3.15
CA GLN A 56 -2.61 -15.14 2.93
C GLN A 56 -2.75 -13.92 2.01
N TYR A 57 -1.87 -12.94 2.20
CA TYR A 57 -1.79 -11.80 1.30
C TYR A 57 -1.23 -12.25 -0.06
N ASP A 58 -1.89 -11.83 -1.13
CA ASP A 58 -1.55 -12.11 -2.52
C ASP A 58 -1.62 -10.79 -3.29
N GLU A 59 -0.46 -10.34 -3.76
CA GLU A 59 -0.33 -9.04 -4.41
C GLU A 59 -1.07 -9.00 -5.76
N ALA A 60 -1.07 -10.09 -6.52
CA ALA A 60 -1.76 -10.15 -7.80
C ALA A 60 -3.27 -10.01 -7.61
N LYS A 61 -3.85 -10.72 -6.62
CA LYS A 61 -5.28 -10.58 -6.28
C LYS A 61 -5.62 -9.16 -5.84
N TYR A 62 -4.73 -8.52 -5.08
CA TYR A 62 -4.93 -7.13 -4.67
C TYR A 62 -4.93 -6.17 -5.86
N LEU A 63 -3.99 -6.34 -6.79
CA LEU A 63 -3.89 -5.53 -8.01
C LEU A 63 -5.11 -5.73 -8.92
N LEU A 64 -5.53 -6.98 -9.18
CA LEU A 64 -6.74 -7.29 -9.95
C LEU A 64 -8.00 -6.65 -9.31
N ALA A 65 -8.10 -6.69 -7.98
CA ALA A 65 -9.21 -6.04 -7.28
C ALA A 65 -9.16 -4.51 -7.39
N LEU A 66 -7.98 -3.90 -7.50
CA LEU A 66 -7.84 -2.46 -7.74
C LEU A 66 -8.20 -2.08 -9.18
N GLU A 67 -7.79 -2.91 -10.14
CA GLU A 67 -8.10 -2.74 -11.57
C GLU A 67 -9.60 -2.84 -11.82
N ALA A 68 -10.26 -3.88 -11.30
CA ALA A 68 -11.71 -4.05 -11.40
C ALA A 68 -12.51 -2.88 -10.78
N ARG A 69 -11.90 -2.17 -9.83
CA ARG A 69 -12.48 -0.98 -9.18
C ARG A 69 -12.06 0.34 -9.83
N HIS A 70 -11.35 0.29 -10.97
CA HIS A 70 -10.82 1.45 -11.68
C HIS A 70 -10.03 2.39 -10.75
N SER A 71 -9.22 1.80 -9.87
CA SER A 71 -8.48 2.57 -8.89
C SER A 71 -7.53 3.55 -9.58
N PRO A 72 -7.48 4.83 -9.18
CA PRO A 72 -6.58 5.82 -9.77
C PRO A 72 -5.09 5.52 -9.52
N LEU A 73 -4.77 4.45 -8.78
CA LEU A 73 -3.41 3.99 -8.53
C LEU A 73 -2.82 3.16 -9.67
N LEU A 74 -3.66 2.57 -10.51
CA LEU A 74 -3.25 1.73 -11.64
C LEU A 74 -3.56 2.41 -12.98
N LYS A 75 -3.59 3.75 -13.01
CA LYS A 75 -3.80 4.46 -14.27
C LYS A 75 -2.68 4.08 -15.25
N PRO A 76 -3.01 3.89 -16.55
CA PRO A 76 -2.00 3.77 -17.59
C PRO A 76 -1.16 5.04 -17.71
#